data_AF-A0A4U6X6J8-F1
#
_entry.id   AF-A0A4U6X6J8-F1
#
_cell.length_a   1.000
_cell.length_b   1.000
_cell.length_c   1.000
_cell.angle_alpha   90.00
_cell.angle_beta   90.00
_cell.angle_gamma   90.00
#
_symmetry.space_group_name_H-M   'P 1'
#
loop_
_entity.id
_entity.type
_entity.pdbx_description
1 polymer ?
#
loop_
_entity_poly.entity_id
_entity_poly.type
_entity_poly.pdbx_seq_one_letter_code
_entity_poly.pdbx_strand_id
1 'polypeptide(L)'
;MNLLFFIITLPLFTLLPLLITSKTAMRFSTSALAGAVFFAFFANADYHDSCTCHNGGMYNWRLTTKACETEATLLAKRTRWGTVKYDTPSGRCKSVGVSDLIAGEEFTALCKALASQVGFPCAFDNSATCFADPDDVSSWC
;
A
#
# COMPACT_ATOMS: atom_id res chain seq x y z
N MET A 1 -0.92 -53.79 -59.06
CA MET A 1 -0.99 -54.96 -58.16
C MET A 1 0.19 -54.87 -57.21
N ASN A 2 -0.09 -54.94 -55.90
CA ASN A 2 0.79 -54.64 -54.75
C ASN A 2 2.15 -55.38 -54.71
N LEU A 3 3.14 -54.79 -54.03
CA LEU A 3 3.85 -55.28 -52.81
C LEU A 3 5.15 -54.45 -52.60
N LEU A 4 5.35 -53.67 -51.52
CA LEU A 4 5.72 -53.97 -50.12
C LEU A 4 7.25 -53.87 -49.84
N PHE A 5 7.61 -53.30 -48.67
CA PHE A 5 8.91 -53.31 -47.95
C PHE A 5 10.03 -52.35 -48.48
N PHE A 6 10.88 -51.65 -47.70
CA PHE A 6 11.09 -51.34 -46.27
C PHE A 6 12.37 -50.43 -46.19
N ILE A 7 12.56 -49.66 -45.09
CA ILE A 7 13.84 -49.11 -44.56
C ILE A 7 14.55 -48.01 -45.41
N ILE A 8 15.31 -46.99 -44.94
CA ILE A 8 16.11 -46.73 -43.74
C ILE A 8 16.32 -45.19 -43.59
N THR A 9 16.58 -44.75 -42.35
CA THR A 9 17.50 -43.67 -41.91
C THR A 9 17.10 -42.19 -41.94
N LEU A 10 17.00 -41.63 -40.71
CA LEU A 10 17.38 -40.25 -40.34
C LEU A 10 18.82 -39.93 -40.80
N PRO A 11 19.13 -38.66 -41.12
CA PRO A 11 19.86 -37.80 -40.16
C PRO A 11 19.24 -36.38 -40.07
N LEU A 12 19.16 -35.74 -38.90
CA LEU A 12 20.22 -35.11 -38.09
C LEU A 12 20.41 -33.63 -38.44
N PHE A 13 20.01 -32.77 -37.49
CA PHE A 13 20.55 -31.44 -37.14
C PHE A 13 21.09 -30.54 -38.27
N THR A 14 20.56 -29.33 -38.38
CA THR A 14 21.15 -28.13 -37.72
C THR A 14 20.43 -26.83 -38.11
N LEU A 15 20.23 -25.99 -37.08
CA LEU A 15 20.37 -24.52 -37.06
C LEU A 15 19.33 -23.60 -37.76
N LEU A 16 18.50 -22.99 -36.90
CA LEU A 16 17.93 -21.62 -36.91
C LEU A 16 18.79 -20.57 -37.70
N PRO A 17 18.28 -19.37 -38.11
CA PRO A 17 17.21 -18.62 -37.42
C PRO A 17 16.24 -17.73 -38.25
N LEU A 18 15.22 -17.23 -37.51
CA LEU A 18 14.51 -15.94 -37.61
C LEU A 18 14.04 -15.43 -39.00
N LEU A 19 12.71 -15.20 -39.14
CA LEU A 19 12.15 -13.84 -39.32
C LEU A 19 10.60 -13.87 -39.44
N ILE A 20 9.95 -13.20 -38.48
CA ILE A 20 8.85 -12.22 -38.62
C ILE A 20 7.63 -12.59 -39.49
N THR A 21 6.48 -12.77 -38.84
CA THR A 21 5.25 -11.92 -38.93
C THR A 21 4.05 -12.77 -38.51
N SER A 22 3.57 -12.60 -37.28
CA SER A 22 2.21 -13.00 -36.93
C SER A 22 1.53 -11.85 -36.24
N LYS A 23 0.51 -11.30 -36.91
CA LYS A 23 -0.49 -10.40 -36.34
C LYS A 23 -1.16 -11.11 -35.18
N THR A 24 -0.86 -10.70 -33.95
CA THR A 24 -1.70 -11.02 -32.81
C THR A 24 -2.33 -9.74 -32.29
N ALA A 25 -3.65 -9.68 -32.42
CA ALA A 25 -4.50 -8.64 -31.85
C ALA A 25 -4.20 -8.50 -30.35
N MET A 26 -3.75 -7.31 -29.97
CA MET A 26 -3.51 -6.93 -28.60
C MET A 26 -4.86 -6.75 -27.89
N ARG A 27 -5.31 -7.78 -27.16
CA ARG A 27 -6.39 -7.66 -26.18
C ARG A 27 -5.80 -7.02 -24.92
N PHE A 28 -5.99 -5.71 -24.75
CA PHE A 28 -5.72 -5.06 -23.47
C PHE A 28 -6.84 -5.41 -22.48
N SER A 29 -6.56 -6.37 -21.61
CA SER A 29 -7.36 -6.62 -20.41
C SER A 29 -7.08 -5.49 -19.42
N THR A 30 -8.09 -4.68 -19.14
CA THR A 30 -8.04 -3.62 -18.12
C THR A 30 -8.06 -4.25 -16.72
N SER A 31 -6.89 -4.62 -16.21
CA SER A 31 -6.74 -5.06 -14.82
C SER A 31 -5.36 -4.64 -14.30
N ALA A 32 -5.17 -3.33 -14.14
CA ALA A 32 -4.04 -2.75 -13.42
C ALA A 32 -4.33 -1.29 -13.03
N LEU A 33 -5.21 -1.08 -12.06
CA LEU A 33 -5.35 0.16 -11.29
C LEU A 33 -5.42 -0.32 -9.83
N ALA A 34 -4.67 0.16 -8.85
CA ALA A 34 -3.67 1.19 -8.79
C ALA A 34 -2.76 0.83 -7.60
N GLY A 35 -1.49 0.55 -7.86
CA GLY A 35 -0.48 0.55 -6.80
C GLY A 35 -0.03 1.99 -6.61
N ALA A 36 -0.72 2.75 -5.75
CA ALA A 36 -0.23 4.05 -5.32
C ALA A 36 1.01 3.81 -4.46
N VAL A 37 2.18 3.83 -5.09
CA VAL A 37 3.46 3.76 -4.39
C VAL A 37 3.82 5.17 -3.95
N PHE A 38 3.46 5.49 -2.70
CA PHE A 38 3.92 6.71 -2.04
C PHE A 38 5.39 6.52 -1.63
N PHE A 39 6.31 6.93 -2.50
CA PHE A 39 7.70 7.14 -2.13
C PHE A 39 7.87 8.62 -1.73
N ALA A 40 7.76 8.91 -0.43
CA ALA A 40 8.21 10.18 0.12
C ALA A 40 9.72 10.10 0.42
N PHE A 41 10.47 11.10 -0.04
CA PHE A 41 11.90 11.26 0.23
C PHE A 41 12.09 11.83 1.64
N PHE A 42 12.92 11.17 2.46
CA PHE A 42 13.13 11.48 3.88
C PHE A 42 14.19 12.57 4.08
N ALA A 43 13.80 13.70 4.67
CA ALA A 43 14.75 14.68 5.19
C ALA A 43 14.15 15.54 6.31
N ASN A 44 13.54 14.91 7.33
CA ASN A 44 13.44 15.44 8.70
C ASN A 44 13.22 14.27 9.66
N ALA A 45 14.11 14.11 10.64
CA ALA A 45 14.04 13.07 11.66
C ALA A 45 13.05 13.47 12.78
N ASP A 46 11.83 13.86 12.42
CA ASP A 46 10.79 14.22 13.38
C ASP A 46 10.06 12.97 13.85
N TYR A 47 10.69 12.29 14.81
CA TYR A 47 10.30 11.00 15.31
C TYR A 47 9.66 11.11 16.70
N HIS A 48 8.49 10.51 16.86
CA HIS A 48 7.65 10.66 18.04
C HIS A 48 7.22 9.32 18.63
N ASP A 49 7.08 9.27 19.96
CA ASP A 49 6.55 8.09 20.65
C ASP A 49 5.05 7.89 20.44
N SER A 50 4.33 8.96 20.10
CA SER A 50 2.89 8.88 19.92
C SER A 50 2.31 10.01 19.08
N CYS A 51 1.32 9.70 18.26
CA CYS A 51 0.64 10.66 17.39
C CYS A 51 -0.89 10.52 17.45
N THR A 52 -1.59 11.58 17.06
CA THR A 52 -3.06 11.62 16.91
C THR A 52 -3.44 12.33 15.62
N CYS A 53 -4.56 11.96 15.00
CA CYS A 53 -5.14 12.71 13.88
C CYS A 53 -6.24 13.65 14.38
N HIS A 54 -6.28 14.84 13.79
CA HIS A 54 -7.27 15.88 14.05
C HIS A 54 -8.01 16.23 12.75
N ASN A 55 -9.23 16.72 12.87
CA ASN A 55 -10.05 17.23 11.78
C ASN A 55 -10.77 18.50 12.25
N GLY A 56 -10.61 19.61 11.52
CA GLY A 56 -11.12 20.93 11.94
C GLY A 56 -10.50 21.38 13.27
N GLY A 57 -9.24 21.03 13.51
CA GLY A 57 -8.52 21.32 14.76
C GLY A 57 -8.97 20.51 15.98
N MET A 58 -9.92 19.59 15.83
CA MET A 58 -10.38 18.72 16.92
C MET A 58 -9.93 17.28 16.75
N TYR A 59 -9.63 16.64 17.87
CA TYR A 59 -9.22 15.24 17.88
C TYR A 59 -10.27 14.34 17.23
N ASN A 60 -9.82 13.50 16.30
CA ASN A 60 -10.67 12.52 15.62
C ASN A 60 -10.15 11.11 15.93
N TRP A 61 -10.77 10.45 16.91
CA TRP A 61 -10.36 9.12 17.35
C TRP A 61 -10.51 8.06 16.25
N ARG A 62 -11.54 8.14 15.41
CA ARG A 62 -11.80 7.15 14.35
C ARG A 62 -10.74 7.22 13.26
N LEU A 63 -10.38 8.44 12.86
CA LEU A 63 -9.27 8.67 11.95
C LEU A 63 -7.95 8.23 12.60
N THR A 64 -7.73 8.54 13.87
CA THR A 64 -6.52 8.13 14.61
C THR A 64 -6.37 6.62 14.71
N THR A 65 -7.43 5.89 15.07
CA THR A 65 -7.41 4.42 15.11
C THR A 65 -7.08 3.86 13.74
N LYS A 66 -7.74 4.35 12.68
CA LYS A 66 -7.51 3.87 11.31
C LYS A 66 -6.09 4.17 10.82
N ALA A 67 -5.57 5.35 11.13
CA ALA A 67 -4.19 5.72 10.86
C ALA A 67 -3.23 4.77 11.58
N CYS A 68 -3.47 4.49 12.86
CA CYS A 68 -2.62 3.60 13.63
C CYS A 68 -2.60 2.16 13.09
N GLU A 69 -3.75 1.61 12.69
CA GLU A 69 -3.84 0.29 12.04
C GLU A 69 -3.08 0.25 10.72
N THR A 70 -3.19 1.33 9.93
CA THR A 70 -2.53 1.44 8.64
C THR A 70 -1.02 1.55 8.82
N GLU A 71 -0.57 2.39 9.76
CA GLU A 71 0.83 2.55 10.12
C GLU A 71 1.44 1.22 10.62
N ALA A 72 0.76 0.52 11.52
CA ALA A 72 1.19 -0.81 11.98
C ALA A 72 1.35 -1.80 10.81
N THR A 73 0.45 -1.74 9.82
CA THR A 73 0.51 -2.58 8.61
C THR A 73 1.68 -2.18 7.70
N LEU A 74 1.98 -0.88 7.59
CA LEU A 74 3.10 -0.37 6.80
C LEU A 74 4.45 -0.76 7.44
N LEU A 75 4.57 -0.60 8.76
CA LEU A 75 5.76 -0.99 9.51
C LEU A 75 5.99 -2.50 9.44
N ALA A 76 4.94 -3.32 9.56
CA ALA A 76 5.06 -4.77 9.41
C ALA A 76 5.63 -5.22 8.05
N LYS A 77 5.45 -4.43 6.98
CA LYS A 77 6.06 -4.67 5.66
C LYS A 77 7.53 -4.26 5.60
N ARG A 78 7.95 -3.31 6.45
CA ARG A 78 9.33 -2.86 6.61
C ARG A 78 9.97 -3.69 7.73
N THR A 79 10.51 -4.87 7.40
CA THR A 79 11.04 -5.91 8.30
C THR A 79 12.07 -5.50 9.38
N ARG A 80 12.40 -4.21 9.53
CA ARG A 80 13.33 -3.65 10.53
C ARG A 80 12.76 -2.48 11.34
N TRP A 81 11.51 -2.09 11.12
CA TRP A 81 10.86 -0.96 11.77
C TRP A 81 9.73 -1.58 12.59
N GLY A 82 9.70 -1.39 13.91
CA GLY A 82 8.87 -2.26 14.75
C GLY A 82 7.38 -1.98 14.67
N THR A 83 6.69 -1.66 15.76
CA THR A 83 5.22 -1.60 15.71
C THR A 83 4.61 -0.49 16.51
N VAL A 84 3.42 -0.09 16.07
CA VAL A 84 2.57 0.89 16.74
C VAL A 84 1.26 0.24 17.14
N LYS A 85 0.64 0.77 18.19
CA LYS A 85 -0.65 0.32 18.67
C LYS A 85 -1.49 1.50 19.11
N TYR A 86 -2.77 1.47 18.76
CA TYR A 86 -3.73 2.42 19.29
C TYR A 86 -3.97 2.13 20.77
N ASP A 87 -3.68 3.12 21.61
CA ASP A 87 -3.84 3.08 23.05
C ASP A 87 -5.15 3.77 23.43
N THR A 88 -6.20 2.97 23.65
CA THR A 88 -7.54 3.49 24.00
C THR A 88 -7.56 4.48 25.18
N PRO A 89 -6.81 4.26 26.28
CA PRO A 89 -6.77 5.20 27.40
C PRO A 89 -6.26 6.60 27.02
N SER A 90 -5.19 6.69 26.22
CA SER A 90 -4.66 8.00 25.78
C SER A 90 -5.33 8.53 24.51
N GLY A 91 -6.03 7.67 23.75
CA GLY A 91 -6.56 7.99 22.43
C GLY A 91 -5.49 8.16 21.35
N ARG A 92 -4.24 7.73 21.62
CA ARG A 92 -3.09 7.97 20.75
C ARG A 92 -2.67 6.69 20.03
N CYS A 93 -2.07 6.85 18.85
CA CYS A 93 -1.25 5.81 18.26
C CYS A 93 0.12 5.86 18.94
N LYS A 94 0.57 4.78 19.58
CA LYS A 94 1.83 4.73 20.33
C LYS A 94 2.80 3.74 19.72
N SER A 95 4.07 4.11 19.70
CA SER A 95 5.18 3.18 19.54
C SER A 95 5.13 2.09 20.64
N VAL A 96 5.43 0.84 20.27
CA VAL A 96 5.51 -0.29 21.20
C VAL A 96 6.97 -0.69 21.49
N GLY A 97 7.94 -0.29 20.66
CA GLY A 97 9.36 -0.63 20.80
C GLY A 97 10.29 0.58 20.78
N VAL A 98 11.51 0.38 21.30
CA VAL A 98 12.51 1.45 21.51
C VAL A 98 13.09 2.05 20.22
N SER A 99 12.88 1.39 19.08
CA SER A 99 13.27 1.85 17.74
C SER A 99 12.09 2.31 16.88
N ASP A 100 10.87 2.30 17.43
CA ASP A 100 9.62 2.26 16.64
C ASP A 100 8.92 3.61 16.64
N LEU A 101 9.72 4.68 16.55
CA LEU A 101 9.20 6.03 16.56
C LEU A 101 8.39 6.31 15.29
N ILE A 102 7.31 7.05 15.49
CA ILE A 102 6.39 7.47 14.44
C ILE A 102 6.96 8.72 13.78
N ALA A 103 7.17 8.68 12.46
CA ALA A 103 7.57 9.87 11.71
C ALA A 103 6.37 10.83 11.59
N GLY A 104 6.44 12.00 12.22
CA GLY A 104 5.31 12.92 12.38
C GLY A 104 4.77 13.46 11.05
N GLU A 105 5.66 13.81 10.12
CA GLU A 105 5.27 14.26 8.78
C GLU A 105 4.59 13.13 7.98
N GLU A 106 5.12 11.90 8.03
CA GLU A 106 4.51 10.73 7.38
C GLU A 106 3.15 10.39 7.99
N PHE A 107 3.04 10.48 9.33
CA PHE A 107 1.78 10.23 10.02
C PHE A 107 0.73 11.30 9.70
N THR A 108 1.14 12.56 9.55
CA THR A 108 0.25 13.64 9.07
C THR A 108 -0.24 13.36 7.66
N ALA A 109 0.68 12.99 6.75
CA ALA A 109 0.33 12.63 5.38
C ALA A 109 -0.62 11.42 5.34
N LEU A 110 -0.40 10.44 6.22
CA LEU A 110 -1.29 9.29 6.38
C LEU A 110 -2.68 9.70 6.86
N CYS A 111 -2.80 10.57 7.87
CA CYS A 111 -4.09 11.11 8.32
C CYS A 111 -4.83 11.80 7.16
N LYS A 112 -4.14 12.64 6.37
CA LYS A 112 -4.73 13.35 5.22
C LYS A 112 -5.17 12.40 4.10
N ALA A 113 -4.35 11.41 3.77
CA ALA A 113 -4.68 10.42 2.75
C ALA A 113 -5.88 9.57 3.17
N LEU A 114 -5.94 9.15 4.44
CA LEU A 114 -7.09 8.44 4.98
C LEU A 114 -8.34 9.32 4.99
N ALA A 115 -8.24 10.59 5.34
CA ALA A 115 -9.39 11.50 5.35
C ALA A 115 -9.97 11.78 3.95
N SER A 116 -9.13 11.82 2.91
CA SER A 116 -9.55 12.28 1.58
C SER A 116 -9.69 11.17 0.54
N GLN A 117 -8.97 10.06 0.67
CA GLN A 117 -8.88 9.02 -0.39
C GLN A 117 -9.44 7.68 0.03
N VAL A 118 -9.28 7.28 1.30
CA VAL A 118 -9.71 5.96 1.81
C VAL A 118 -11.00 6.06 2.63
N GLY A 119 -11.12 7.15 3.39
CA GLY A 119 -12.15 7.36 4.38
C GLY A 119 -11.87 6.65 5.72
N PHE A 120 -12.66 7.02 6.72
CA PHE A 120 -12.63 6.48 8.08
C PHE A 120 -14.07 6.23 8.56
N PRO A 121 -14.29 5.40 9.60
CA PRO A 121 -15.64 5.13 10.08
C PRO A 121 -16.37 6.41 10.52
N CYS A 122 -17.66 6.53 10.20
CA CYS A 122 -18.45 7.68 10.61
C CYS A 122 -18.80 7.67 12.11
N ALA A 123 -19.12 8.85 12.64
CA ALA A 123 -19.44 9.00 14.06
C ALA A 123 -20.75 8.32 14.48
N PHE A 124 -21.76 8.41 13.62
CA PHE A 124 -23.12 7.95 13.88
C PHE A 124 -23.37 6.51 13.41
N ASP A 125 -22.51 6.00 12.53
CA ASP A 125 -22.59 4.65 11.98
C ASP A 125 -21.19 4.16 11.61
N ASN A 126 -20.68 3.15 12.31
CA ASN A 126 -19.35 2.61 12.05
C ASN A 126 -19.29 1.76 10.76
N SER A 127 -20.44 1.48 10.12
CA SER A 127 -20.51 0.81 8.82
C SER A 127 -20.45 1.81 7.64
N ALA A 128 -20.67 3.09 7.90
CA ALA A 128 -20.55 4.16 6.91
C ALA A 128 -19.12 4.72 6.87
N THR A 129 -18.68 5.11 5.67
CA THR A 129 -17.39 5.75 5.43
C THR A 129 -17.54 7.26 5.38
N CYS A 130 -16.77 7.96 6.20
CA CYS A 130 -16.68 9.41 6.27
C CYS A 130 -15.36 9.89 5.66
N PHE A 131 -15.42 11.10 5.11
CA PHE A 131 -14.29 11.81 4.53
C PHE A 131 -14.19 13.20 5.16
N ALA A 132 -13.01 13.80 5.09
CA ALA A 132 -12.78 15.18 5.53
C ALA A 132 -11.84 15.89 4.54
N ASP A 133 -11.90 17.22 4.54
CA ASP A 133 -11.00 18.05 3.77
C ASP A 133 -9.55 17.83 4.28
N PRO A 134 -8.60 17.41 3.42
CA PRO A 134 -7.21 17.20 3.83
C PRO A 134 -6.51 18.49 4.32
N ASP A 135 -7.04 19.68 4.03
CA ASP A 135 -6.52 20.94 4.54
C ASP A 135 -6.95 21.21 5.99
N ASP A 136 -8.10 20.67 6.41
CA ASP A 136 -8.58 20.71 7.79
C ASP A 136 -8.00 19.57 8.67
N VAL A 137 -7.24 18.66 8.07
CA VAL A 137 -6.67 17.50 8.74
C VAL A 137 -5.21 17.77 9.10
N SER A 138 -4.87 17.48 10.35
CA SER A 138 -3.50 17.55 10.85
C SER A 138 -3.20 16.35 11.74
N SER A 139 -1.93 16.14 12.07
CA SER A 139 -1.58 15.28 13.18
C SER A 139 -0.97 16.09 14.30
N TRP A 140 -1.14 15.58 15.52
CA TRP A 140 -0.40 16.04 16.68
C TRP A 140 0.37 14.87 17.26
N CYS A 141 1.67 14.91 16.99
CA CYS A 141 2.72 14.21 17.67
C CYS A 141 3.39 15.22 18.63
#